data_AF-A0A9P6M321-F1
#
_entry.id   AF-A0A9P6M321-F1
#
_cell.length_a   1.000
_cell.length_b   1.000
_cell.length_c   1.000
_cell.angle_alpha   90.00
_cell.angle_beta   90.00
_cell.angle_gamma   90.00
#
_symmetry.space_group_name_H-M   'P 1'
#
loop_
_entity.id
_entity.type
_entity.pdbx_description
1 polymer ?
#
loop_
_entity_poly.entity_id
_entity_poly.type
_entity_poly.pdbx_seq_one_letter_code
_entity_poly.pdbx_strand_id
1 'polypeptide(L)'
;MPQNHLSQRPVDSDDDADNPPAVVSGSKNTDSTVKRHSGKIGKHIAFMPESLSSSQVSEAKSNYSISLGSLQESIIENRTQWVIALFVLAMALYLLPPQKHFGRFNVLDDPLSRAWSKDITSGHCKKAYPGRPLIQYVLMVDAGSMGSRIHAYKFNYCVATPQLESETFDHVEPGLSSYGEDPEGAAKSLDKLLNGALNTVPKFLHTSTPIAVKATAGLRLLGEEKSNRILAIVRQRLESRYPFPIIEEQGVAVMDGADEGVFAWVTVNYLLGRFNSLKKKPTVAILDLGGASTQVVFEPSIVNGHSVAQGTHRYPMNFNGNEYILYQHSHLGYGLMLARIQINSYVVDNPISNRHGIRLESNEYAHPCLPVGLRQNFIRTSGENVVLVGVSDPGEECRAVVEAIFNKYEACRLPPCSFNGVYQPALDASIEDDIYAFSFFFDLTAPFRLGSSTPAQEMTIAEIEELRGRVCIGDEDDYKKFHDSAEAMKEIRKSSDLCMDLSYIYGLLEYGYGVPKHRKIKLAKKLKGHETGWCVGASIAVLEERDWFNGSTGVEKL
;
A
#
# COMPACT_ATOMS: atom_id res chain seq x y z
N MET A 1 -22.86 -20.99 61.51
CA MET A 1 -23.05 -22.39 61.94
C MET A 1 -24.23 -22.98 61.19
N PRO A 2 -24.26 -24.28 60.87
CA PRO A 2 -23.18 -25.28 60.75
C PRO A 2 -23.14 -25.89 59.30
N GLN A 3 -22.28 -26.82 58.86
CA GLN A 3 -21.04 -27.46 59.36
C GLN A 3 -20.01 -27.53 58.18
N ASN A 4 -18.73 -27.70 58.52
CA ASN A 4 -17.71 -28.65 57.99
C ASN A 4 -17.98 -29.37 56.64
N HIS A 5 -16.96 -29.60 55.78
CA HIS A 5 -15.74 -30.35 56.13
C HIS A 5 -14.43 -29.89 55.46
N LEU A 6 -13.30 -30.25 56.10
CA LEU A 6 -11.94 -30.07 55.59
C LEU A 6 -11.44 -31.33 54.84
N SER A 7 -10.46 -31.12 53.96
CA SER A 7 -9.28 -32.00 53.84
C SER A 7 -8.05 -31.16 53.48
N GLN A 8 -6.84 -31.65 53.78
CA GLN A 8 -5.57 -30.89 53.67
C GLN A 8 -4.57 -31.58 52.72
N ARG A 9 -3.53 -30.84 52.32
CA ARG A 9 -2.33 -31.39 51.67
C ARG A 9 -1.40 -32.04 52.72
N PRO A 10 -0.54 -32.99 52.33
CA PRO A 10 0.82 -33.14 52.87
C PRO A 10 1.82 -32.24 52.10
N VAL A 11 3.08 -32.18 52.56
CA VAL A 11 4.10 -31.18 52.18
C VAL A 11 5.51 -31.78 52.16
N ASP A 12 6.26 -31.48 51.09
CA ASP A 12 7.73 -31.46 50.86
C ASP A 12 8.64 -32.65 51.28
N SER A 13 9.96 -32.48 51.03
CA SER A 13 11.14 -33.32 51.35
C SER A 13 11.29 -34.68 50.62
N ASP A 14 12.49 -35.22 50.34
CA ASP A 14 13.93 -34.78 50.28
C ASP A 14 14.70 -35.94 49.58
N ASP A 15 15.88 -35.85 48.94
CA ASP A 15 16.72 -34.78 48.34
C ASP A 15 17.77 -35.49 47.41
N ASP A 16 18.92 -34.86 47.12
CA ASP A 16 20.23 -35.42 46.69
C ASP A 16 20.57 -35.68 45.20
N ALA A 17 21.88 -35.64 44.91
CA ALA A 17 22.50 -35.66 43.57
C ALA A 17 23.60 -36.74 43.43
N ASP A 18 24.07 -37.02 42.20
CA ASP A 18 25.50 -37.34 41.97
C ASP A 18 25.97 -37.12 40.51
N ASN A 19 27.29 -37.18 40.29
CA ASN A 19 28.03 -36.78 39.09
C ASN A 19 28.41 -37.94 38.13
N PRO A 20 28.90 -37.66 36.89
CA PRO A 20 29.16 -38.67 35.85
C PRO A 20 30.64 -39.14 35.77
N PRO A 21 30.93 -40.21 35.00
CA PRO A 21 32.30 -40.58 34.64
C PRO A 21 32.63 -40.59 33.13
N ALA A 22 33.82 -40.04 32.83
CA ALA A 22 34.83 -40.54 31.87
C ALA A 22 34.50 -40.80 30.38
N VAL A 23 34.92 -39.85 29.55
CA VAL A 23 35.99 -39.99 28.52
C VAL A 23 36.38 -41.42 28.08
N VAL A 24 36.28 -41.67 26.76
CA VAL A 24 37.14 -42.63 26.03
C VAL A 24 37.68 -41.97 24.77
N SER A 25 38.98 -42.14 24.48
CA SER A 25 39.67 -41.58 23.31
C SER A 25 39.71 -42.56 22.14
N GLY A 26 39.67 -42.04 20.90
CA GLY A 26 39.53 -42.86 19.69
C GLY A 26 40.16 -42.25 18.42
N SER A 27 41.47 -42.03 18.43
CA SER A 27 42.20 -41.56 17.24
C SER A 27 42.42 -42.67 16.21
N LYS A 28 42.05 -42.43 14.93
CA LYS A 28 42.70 -43.04 13.76
C LYS A 28 42.76 -42.07 12.58
N ASN A 29 43.98 -41.71 12.17
CA ASN A 29 44.26 -41.18 10.85
C ASN A 29 44.19 -42.30 9.80
N THR A 30 43.68 -42.00 8.60
CA THR A 30 44.15 -42.59 7.34
C THR A 30 44.17 -41.53 6.26
N ASP A 31 45.35 -40.96 5.99
CA ASP A 31 45.62 -40.20 4.77
C ASP A 31 45.75 -41.17 3.59
N SER A 32 45.26 -40.78 2.41
CA SER A 32 45.53 -41.48 1.14
C SER A 32 45.42 -40.52 -0.05
N THR A 33 46.52 -39.84 -0.36
CA THR A 33 46.72 -39.18 -1.66
C THR A 33 47.04 -40.20 -2.76
N VAL A 34 46.80 -39.85 -4.04
CA VAL A 34 47.77 -39.95 -5.18
C VAL A 34 47.09 -39.97 -6.58
N LYS A 35 47.50 -39.02 -7.45
CA LYS A 35 47.47 -38.98 -8.96
C LYS A 35 46.12 -39.20 -9.68
N ARG A 36 45.59 -38.19 -10.39
CA ARG A 36 46.02 -37.62 -11.71
C ARG A 36 45.78 -38.53 -12.93
N HIS A 37 44.86 -38.09 -13.79
CA HIS A 37 45.08 -38.04 -15.24
C HIS A 37 44.67 -36.67 -15.79
N SER A 38 45.07 -36.33 -17.02
CA SER A 38 45.20 -34.94 -17.47
C SER A 38 44.56 -34.63 -18.83
N GLY A 39 43.77 -33.55 -18.88
CA GLY A 39 43.42 -32.83 -20.11
C GLY A 39 43.66 -31.33 -19.92
N LYS A 40 44.38 -30.70 -20.86
CA LYS A 40 44.65 -29.25 -20.88
C LYS A 40 43.98 -28.62 -22.10
N ILE A 41 43.30 -27.50 -21.90
CA ILE A 41 43.10 -26.29 -22.77
C ILE A 41 42.07 -25.44 -22.00
N GLY A 42 42.17 -24.12 -21.86
CA GLY A 42 43.24 -23.17 -22.17
C GLY A 42 43.09 -21.93 -21.26
N LYS A 43 44.18 -21.20 -21.00
CA LYS A 43 44.21 -20.09 -20.02
C LYS A 43 43.29 -18.93 -20.40
N HIS A 44 42.66 -18.28 -19.41
CA HIS A 44 43.02 -16.91 -19.00
C HIS A 44 42.43 -16.58 -17.61
N ILE A 45 43.29 -16.19 -16.67
CA ILE A 45 42.93 -15.56 -15.39
C ILE A 45 43.92 -14.40 -15.20
N ALA A 46 43.43 -13.25 -14.76
CA ALA A 46 44.23 -12.14 -14.24
C ALA A 46 43.71 -11.78 -12.85
N PHE A 47 44.61 -11.57 -11.89
CA PHE A 47 44.26 -11.18 -10.52
C PHE A 47 43.96 -9.67 -10.44
N MET A 48 43.13 -9.28 -9.47
CA MET A 48 43.07 -7.89 -8.99
C MET A 48 44.37 -7.53 -8.25
N PRO A 49 44.93 -6.32 -8.45
CA PRO A 49 45.85 -5.67 -7.52
C PRO A 49 45.12 -4.64 -6.64
N GLU A 50 45.71 -4.31 -5.49
CA GLU A 50 45.20 -3.32 -4.54
C GLU A 50 45.62 -1.87 -4.86
N SER A 51 44.91 -0.91 -4.25
CA SER A 51 45.30 0.49 -3.99
C SER A 51 46.09 1.28 -5.06
N LEU A 52 45.44 2.28 -5.66
CA LEU A 52 46.11 3.34 -6.44
C LEU A 52 46.96 4.25 -5.54
N SER A 53 48.16 4.62 -6.01
CA SER A 53 49.06 5.55 -5.30
C SER A 53 48.94 6.99 -5.80
N SER A 54 49.37 7.94 -4.97
CA SER A 54 49.14 9.39 -5.16
C SER A 54 49.93 10.05 -6.30
N SER A 55 50.78 9.32 -7.03
CA SER A 55 51.67 9.88 -8.07
C SER A 55 51.01 10.09 -9.43
N GLN A 56 49.88 9.44 -9.75
CA GLN A 56 49.25 9.56 -11.08
C GLN A 56 48.23 10.71 -11.20
N VAL A 57 48.01 11.49 -10.13
CA VAL A 57 47.07 12.62 -10.11
C VAL A 57 47.72 13.95 -10.55
N SER A 58 49.06 14.02 -10.57
CA SER A 58 49.82 15.24 -10.90
C SER A 58 49.88 15.54 -12.40
N GLU A 59 50.18 14.55 -13.25
CA GLU A 59 50.34 14.77 -14.70
C GLU A 59 49.02 15.17 -15.38
N ALA A 60 47.90 14.55 -14.98
CA ALA A 60 46.57 14.88 -15.51
C ALA A 60 46.14 16.34 -15.28
N LYS A 61 46.68 17.01 -14.25
CA LYS A 61 46.36 18.43 -13.95
C LYS A 61 47.14 19.43 -14.79
N SER A 62 48.28 19.03 -15.36
CA SER A 62 49.11 19.94 -16.18
C SER A 62 48.45 20.24 -17.55
N ASN A 63 48.00 19.20 -18.25
CA ASN A 63 47.46 19.31 -19.60
C ASN A 63 46.10 20.02 -19.68
N TYR A 64 45.28 19.97 -18.60
CA TYR A 64 43.96 20.63 -18.58
C TYR A 64 44.07 22.15 -18.45
N SER A 65 45.09 22.66 -17.75
CA SER A 65 45.28 24.09 -17.51
C SER A 65 45.68 24.88 -18.78
N ILE A 66 46.44 24.24 -19.68
CA ILE A 66 46.93 24.84 -20.93
C ILE A 66 45.77 25.09 -21.92
N SER A 67 44.73 24.24 -21.90
CA SER A 67 43.60 24.33 -22.84
C SER A 67 42.61 25.48 -22.55
N LEU A 68 42.51 25.95 -21.28
CA LEU A 68 41.59 27.04 -20.94
C LEU A 68 42.15 28.42 -21.31
N GLY A 69 43.47 28.62 -21.29
CA GLY A 69 44.09 29.92 -21.55
C GLY A 69 43.77 30.48 -22.94
N SER A 70 43.96 29.66 -23.99
CA SER A 70 43.76 30.07 -25.39
C SER A 70 42.30 30.43 -25.72
N LEU A 71 41.32 29.79 -25.06
CA LEU A 71 39.91 30.13 -25.24
C LEU A 71 39.58 31.48 -24.59
N GLN A 72 40.11 31.73 -23.39
CA GLN A 72 39.79 32.94 -22.64
C GLN A 72 40.35 34.23 -23.28
N GLU A 73 41.52 34.18 -23.91
CA GLU A 73 42.09 35.34 -24.62
C GLU A 73 41.28 35.72 -25.87
N SER A 74 40.87 34.72 -26.68
CA SER A 74 40.09 34.94 -27.91
C SER A 74 38.73 35.64 -27.69
N ILE A 75 38.12 35.45 -26.52
CA ILE A 75 36.85 36.07 -26.13
C ILE A 75 37.03 37.53 -25.68
N ILE A 76 38.21 37.91 -25.20
CA ILE A 76 38.49 39.26 -24.68
C ILE A 76 38.76 40.25 -25.83
N GLU A 77 39.52 39.87 -26.85
CA GLU A 77 39.87 40.78 -27.96
C GLU A 77 38.66 41.29 -28.75
N ASN A 78 37.58 40.50 -28.87
CA ASN A 78 36.50 40.80 -29.81
C ASN A 78 35.13 41.15 -29.18
N ARG A 79 35.09 41.50 -27.89
CA ARG A 79 33.84 41.86 -27.16
C ARG A 79 33.02 42.95 -27.86
N THR A 80 33.69 43.94 -28.47
CA THR A 80 33.04 45.08 -29.13
C THR A 80 32.20 44.66 -30.33
N GLN A 81 32.68 43.72 -31.16
CA GLN A 81 31.92 43.25 -32.33
C GLN A 81 30.65 42.47 -31.92
N TRP A 82 30.75 41.61 -30.90
CA TRP A 82 29.60 40.85 -30.40
C TRP A 82 28.50 41.73 -29.78
N VAL A 83 28.87 42.79 -29.05
CA VAL A 83 27.90 43.76 -28.51
C VAL A 83 27.20 44.51 -29.65
N ILE A 84 27.93 44.94 -30.68
CA ILE A 84 27.34 45.60 -31.86
C ILE A 84 26.40 44.65 -32.61
N ALA A 85 26.80 43.40 -32.83
CA ALA A 85 25.96 42.41 -33.53
C ALA A 85 24.64 42.15 -32.81
N LEU A 86 24.65 41.99 -31.48
CA LEU A 86 23.45 41.82 -30.66
C LEU A 86 22.56 43.07 -30.68
N PHE A 87 23.14 44.28 -30.65
CA PHE A 87 22.37 45.53 -30.70
C PHE A 87 21.71 45.74 -32.07
N VAL A 88 22.40 45.41 -33.16
CA VAL A 88 21.83 45.44 -34.53
C VAL A 88 20.70 44.42 -34.68
N LEU A 89 20.85 43.21 -34.14
CA LEU A 89 19.80 42.18 -34.16
C LEU A 89 18.54 42.63 -33.39
N ALA A 90 18.71 43.20 -32.20
CA ALA A 90 17.61 43.75 -31.41
C ALA A 90 16.90 44.91 -32.13
N MET A 91 17.65 45.82 -32.76
CA MET A 91 17.07 46.94 -33.51
C MET A 91 16.35 46.47 -34.79
N ALA A 92 16.85 45.44 -35.46
CA ALA A 92 16.19 44.84 -36.61
C ALA A 92 14.83 44.21 -36.23
N LEU A 93 14.76 43.52 -35.10
CA LEU A 93 13.50 42.98 -34.57
C LEU A 93 12.51 44.09 -34.17
N TYR A 94 12.98 45.21 -33.63
CA TYR A 94 12.14 46.34 -33.23
C TYR A 94 11.61 47.19 -34.41
N LEU A 95 12.16 47.01 -35.61
CA LEU A 95 11.76 47.75 -36.82
C LEU A 95 10.84 46.98 -37.77
N LEU A 96 10.42 45.76 -37.41
CA LEU A 96 9.42 45.00 -38.17
C LEU A 96 8.01 45.55 -37.91
N PRO A 97 7.29 46.05 -38.94
CA PRO A 97 5.94 46.57 -38.74
C PRO A 97 4.93 45.43 -38.49
N PRO A 98 3.94 45.61 -37.60
CA PRO A 98 2.96 44.57 -37.28
C PRO A 98 2.07 44.28 -38.50
N GLN A 99 2.12 43.05 -39.01
CA GLN A 99 1.27 42.63 -40.13
C GLN A 99 -0.21 42.59 -39.69
N LYS A 100 -1.02 43.47 -40.27
CA LYS A 100 -2.48 43.44 -40.14
C LYS A 100 -3.09 42.56 -41.23
N HIS A 101 -3.72 41.46 -40.84
CA HIS A 101 -4.89 40.80 -41.45
C HIS A 101 -5.09 39.47 -40.67
N PHE A 102 -6.29 38.94 -40.40
CA PHE A 102 -7.65 39.34 -40.77
C PHE A 102 -8.61 38.98 -39.61
N GLY A 103 -9.85 39.50 -39.60
CA GLY A 103 -10.94 38.99 -38.75
C GLY A 103 -11.16 39.73 -37.42
N ARG A 104 -12.07 40.71 -37.43
CA ARG A 104 -12.59 41.36 -36.22
C ARG A 104 -13.75 40.54 -35.64
N PHE A 105 -13.44 39.47 -34.90
CA PHE A 105 -14.46 38.75 -34.12
C PHE A 105 -14.85 39.55 -32.86
N ASN A 106 -16.14 39.57 -32.54
CA ASN A 106 -16.64 40.18 -31.31
C ASN A 106 -16.40 39.21 -30.15
N VAL A 107 -15.58 39.59 -29.17
CA VAL A 107 -15.36 38.79 -27.96
C VAL A 107 -16.50 39.05 -26.96
N LEU A 108 -17.65 38.41 -27.20
CA LEU A 108 -18.79 38.30 -26.29
C LEU A 108 -19.48 36.93 -26.41
N ASP A 109 -18.69 35.85 -26.44
CA ASP A 109 -19.17 34.49 -26.17
C ASP A 109 -18.47 33.95 -24.92
N ASP A 110 -19.25 33.73 -23.87
CA ASP A 110 -18.84 33.09 -22.62
C ASP A 110 -18.54 31.60 -22.89
N PRO A 111 -17.38 31.03 -22.48
CA PRO A 111 -17.11 29.59 -22.61
C PRO A 111 -18.18 28.68 -21.99
N LEU A 112 -18.94 29.16 -21.00
CA LEU A 112 -20.07 28.45 -20.39
C LEU A 112 -21.32 28.36 -21.28
N SER A 113 -21.34 29.04 -22.44
CA SER A 113 -22.46 29.05 -23.40
C SER A 113 -22.62 27.76 -24.20
N ARG A 114 -21.64 26.85 -24.17
CA ARG A 114 -21.69 25.56 -24.89
C ARG A 114 -22.78 24.68 -24.25
N ALA A 115 -23.98 24.72 -24.82
CA ALA A 115 -25.17 24.09 -24.26
C ALA A 115 -24.95 22.59 -23.99
N TRP A 116 -25.05 22.21 -22.72
CA TRP A 116 -24.95 20.83 -22.24
C TRP A 116 -25.82 19.88 -23.07
N SER A 117 -25.29 18.71 -23.46
CA SER A 117 -26.14 17.70 -24.10
C SER A 117 -27.31 17.38 -23.18
N LYS A 118 -28.51 17.27 -23.76
CA LYS A 118 -29.75 16.96 -23.03
C LYS A 118 -29.69 15.59 -22.33
N ASP A 119 -28.77 14.73 -22.75
CA ASP A 119 -28.51 13.42 -22.16
C ASP A 119 -27.72 13.52 -20.84
N ILE A 120 -27.01 14.64 -20.60
CA ILE A 120 -26.27 14.90 -19.36
C ILE A 120 -27.26 15.31 -18.27
N THR A 121 -27.59 14.36 -17.40
CA THR A 121 -28.52 14.57 -16.28
C THR A 121 -27.90 14.13 -14.95
N SER A 122 -28.16 14.90 -13.90
CA SER A 122 -27.92 14.51 -12.51
C SER A 122 -29.24 14.12 -11.87
N GLY A 123 -29.22 13.07 -11.03
CA GLY A 123 -30.34 12.72 -10.15
C GLY A 123 -30.60 13.76 -9.05
N HIS A 124 -29.67 14.68 -8.78
CA HIS A 124 -29.70 15.59 -7.64
C HIS A 124 -30.06 17.05 -8.00
N CYS A 125 -29.73 17.53 -9.20
CA CYS A 125 -30.09 18.88 -9.63
C CYS A 125 -30.16 19.05 -11.16
N LYS A 126 -30.81 20.14 -11.59
CA LYS A 126 -30.97 20.53 -13.01
C LYS A 126 -30.04 21.66 -13.47
N LYS A 127 -29.24 22.23 -12.55
CA LYS A 127 -28.34 23.35 -12.82
C LYS A 127 -27.06 23.15 -11.99
N ALA A 128 -25.91 23.25 -12.65
CA ALA A 128 -24.61 23.19 -12.01
C ALA A 128 -24.32 24.44 -11.15
N TYR A 129 -23.40 24.31 -10.21
CA TYR A 129 -22.75 25.44 -9.56
C TYR A 129 -22.01 26.32 -10.61
N PRO A 130 -22.01 27.66 -10.48
CA PRO A 130 -21.35 28.54 -11.44
C PRO A 130 -19.87 28.17 -11.68
N GLY A 131 -19.46 28.06 -12.94
CA GLY A 131 -18.10 27.68 -13.32
C GLY A 131 -17.75 26.19 -13.17
N ARG A 132 -18.72 25.31 -12.89
CA ARG A 132 -18.53 23.85 -12.81
C ARG A 132 -19.40 23.09 -13.82
N PRO A 133 -19.01 21.86 -14.22
CA PRO A 133 -19.85 21.01 -15.05
C PRO A 133 -21.05 20.45 -14.28
N LEU A 134 -22.17 20.13 -14.96
CA LEU A 134 -23.30 19.49 -14.25
C LEU A 134 -22.94 18.09 -13.75
N ILE A 135 -22.30 17.30 -14.62
CA ILE A 135 -21.76 15.97 -14.36
C ILE A 135 -20.32 15.91 -14.87
N GLN A 136 -19.46 15.21 -14.14
CA GLN A 136 -18.13 14.81 -14.60
C GLN A 136 -17.88 13.34 -14.22
N TYR A 137 -17.14 12.62 -15.06
CA TYR A 137 -16.73 11.24 -14.78
C TYR A 137 -15.24 11.17 -14.49
N VAL A 138 -14.82 10.18 -13.70
CA VAL A 138 -13.41 9.79 -13.50
C VAL A 138 -13.34 8.27 -13.55
N LEU A 139 -12.30 7.75 -14.20
CA LEU A 139 -11.94 6.33 -14.18
C LEU A 139 -10.71 6.14 -13.29
N MET A 140 -10.84 5.34 -12.24
CA MET A 140 -9.72 4.99 -11.36
C MET A 140 -9.50 3.49 -11.40
N VAL A 141 -8.31 3.05 -11.80
CA VAL A 141 -7.89 1.65 -11.79
C VAL A 141 -6.95 1.41 -10.61
N ASP A 142 -7.41 0.60 -9.66
CA ASP A 142 -6.59 0.07 -8.58
C ASP A 142 -5.91 -1.21 -9.04
N ALA A 143 -4.59 -1.17 -9.19
CA ALA A 143 -3.76 -2.32 -9.53
C ALA A 143 -3.14 -2.92 -8.25
N GLY A 144 -4.00 -3.58 -7.46
CA GLY A 144 -3.62 -4.30 -6.25
C GLY A 144 -2.85 -5.61 -6.51
N SER A 145 -2.27 -6.19 -5.46
CA SER A 145 -1.44 -7.41 -5.56
C SER A 145 -2.21 -8.65 -5.99
N MET A 146 -3.42 -8.85 -5.44
CA MET A 146 -4.26 -10.02 -5.71
C MET A 146 -5.02 -9.91 -7.04
N GLY A 147 -5.40 -8.68 -7.43
CA GLY A 147 -6.30 -8.40 -8.54
C GLY A 147 -6.39 -6.90 -8.81
N SER A 148 -6.79 -6.56 -10.03
CA SER A 148 -7.00 -5.18 -10.46
C SER A 148 -8.50 -4.84 -10.52
N ARG A 149 -8.86 -3.61 -10.16
CA ARG A 149 -10.24 -3.10 -10.07
C ARG A 149 -10.37 -1.84 -10.92
N ILE A 150 -11.54 -1.59 -11.49
CA ILE A 150 -11.88 -0.28 -12.05
C ILE A 150 -13.11 0.30 -11.36
N HIS A 151 -13.01 1.59 -11.07
CA HIS A 151 -14.08 2.41 -10.53
C HIS A 151 -14.39 3.49 -11.56
N ALA A 152 -15.55 3.40 -12.18
CA ALA A 152 -16.07 4.44 -13.06
C ALA A 152 -17.05 5.30 -12.26
N TYR A 153 -16.55 6.41 -11.72
CA TYR A 153 -17.31 7.32 -10.88
C TYR A 153 -18.03 8.38 -11.70
N LYS A 154 -19.28 8.66 -11.32
CA LYS A 154 -20.07 9.81 -11.79
C LYS A 154 -20.21 10.81 -10.64
N PHE A 155 -19.67 12.01 -10.81
CA PHE A 155 -19.84 13.11 -9.87
C PHE A 155 -20.75 14.19 -10.46
N ASN A 156 -21.49 14.90 -9.61
CA ASN A 156 -22.19 16.13 -9.95
C ASN A 156 -21.59 17.33 -9.22
N TYR A 157 -21.82 18.53 -9.76
CA TYR A 157 -21.56 19.79 -9.05
C TYR A 157 -22.86 20.56 -8.84
N CYS A 158 -23.80 19.98 -8.09
CA CYS A 158 -24.94 20.73 -7.55
C CYS A 158 -24.50 21.78 -6.48
N VAL A 159 -23.26 21.66 -5.98
CA VAL A 159 -22.54 22.63 -5.15
C VAL A 159 -21.11 22.82 -5.69
N ALA A 160 -20.30 23.69 -5.07
CA ALA A 160 -18.97 24.08 -5.56
C ALA A 160 -17.95 22.93 -5.70
N THR A 161 -18.14 21.84 -4.95
CA THR A 161 -17.26 20.68 -4.82
C THR A 161 -17.97 19.40 -5.30
N PRO A 162 -17.23 18.41 -5.83
CA PRO A 162 -17.83 17.24 -6.47
C PRO A 162 -18.62 16.38 -5.46
N GLN A 163 -19.85 16.02 -5.83
CA GLN A 163 -20.72 15.11 -5.08
C GLN A 163 -20.86 13.80 -5.86
N LEU A 164 -20.46 12.68 -5.25
CA LEU A 164 -20.53 11.36 -5.87
C LEU A 164 -21.99 10.94 -6.04
N GLU A 165 -22.38 10.63 -7.26
CA GLU A 165 -23.75 10.27 -7.66
C GLU A 165 -23.88 8.78 -7.99
N SER A 166 -22.88 8.18 -8.63
CA SER A 166 -22.81 6.73 -8.83
C SER A 166 -21.40 6.22 -9.04
N GLU A 167 -21.23 4.90 -8.87
CA GLU A 167 -20.02 4.13 -9.13
C GLU A 167 -20.43 2.93 -9.99
N THR A 168 -19.72 2.64 -11.07
CA THR A 168 -19.68 1.29 -11.66
C THR A 168 -18.36 0.64 -11.30
N PHE A 169 -18.42 -0.60 -10.81
CA PHE A 169 -17.27 -1.35 -10.31
C PHE A 169 -17.14 -2.67 -11.06
N ASP A 170 -15.92 -3.03 -11.47
CA ASP A 170 -15.58 -4.36 -11.98
C ASP A 170 -14.13 -4.71 -11.58
N HIS A 171 -13.79 -6.01 -11.57
CA HIS A 171 -12.47 -6.51 -11.17
C HIS A 171 -11.99 -7.68 -12.03
N VAL A 172 -10.68 -7.94 -11.97
CA VAL A 172 -9.99 -9.09 -12.57
C VAL A 172 -8.90 -9.61 -11.63
N GLU A 173 -8.62 -10.90 -11.72
CA GLU A 173 -7.50 -11.56 -11.06
C GLU A 173 -6.70 -12.35 -12.12
N PRO A 174 -5.37 -12.52 -11.96
CA PRO A 174 -4.54 -12.00 -10.88
C PRO A 174 -4.17 -10.51 -11.03
N GLY A 175 -3.51 -9.93 -10.02
CA GLY A 175 -3.03 -8.55 -10.02
C GLY A 175 -1.80 -8.34 -10.91
N LEU A 176 -1.49 -7.08 -11.26
CA LEU A 176 -0.38 -6.76 -12.20
C LEU A 176 0.98 -7.31 -11.74
N SER A 177 1.21 -7.45 -10.43
CA SER A 177 2.42 -8.04 -9.86
C SER A 177 2.65 -9.52 -10.21
N SER A 178 1.62 -10.25 -10.67
CA SER A 178 1.76 -11.65 -11.10
C SER A 178 2.35 -11.81 -12.51
N TYR A 179 2.51 -10.70 -13.25
CA TYR A 179 2.98 -10.68 -14.64
C TYR A 179 4.43 -10.16 -14.77
N GLY A 180 5.29 -10.48 -13.79
CA GLY A 180 6.65 -9.90 -13.68
C GLY A 180 7.56 -10.06 -14.91
N GLU A 181 7.32 -11.09 -15.73
CA GLU A 181 8.03 -11.33 -17.00
C GLU A 181 7.17 -11.07 -18.26
N ASP A 182 5.88 -10.71 -18.10
CA ASP A 182 4.91 -10.53 -19.19
C ASP A 182 4.14 -9.18 -19.10
N PRO A 183 4.80 -8.03 -19.33
CA PRO A 183 4.18 -6.70 -19.32
C PRO A 183 3.00 -6.57 -20.29
N GLU A 184 3.08 -7.23 -21.45
CA GLU A 184 2.05 -7.25 -22.48
C GLU A 184 0.79 -7.99 -22.01
N GLY A 185 0.93 -9.12 -21.31
CA GLY A 185 -0.13 -9.81 -20.60
C GLY A 185 -0.68 -8.99 -19.43
N ALA A 186 0.19 -8.35 -18.66
CA ALA A 186 -0.19 -7.45 -17.55
C ALA A 186 -1.16 -6.36 -18.03
N ALA A 187 -0.78 -5.64 -19.10
CA ALA A 187 -1.61 -4.59 -19.66
C ALA A 187 -2.90 -5.15 -20.32
N LYS A 188 -2.81 -6.31 -20.98
CA LYS A 188 -3.97 -7.00 -21.57
C LYS A 188 -4.99 -7.45 -20.51
N SER A 189 -4.58 -7.77 -19.28
CA SER A 189 -5.51 -8.16 -18.20
C SER A 189 -6.59 -7.09 -17.93
N LEU A 190 -6.25 -5.81 -18.14
CA LEU A 190 -7.12 -4.66 -17.91
C LEU A 190 -8.18 -4.47 -19.02
N ASP A 191 -8.10 -5.17 -20.16
CA ASP A 191 -9.04 -5.01 -21.29
C ASP A 191 -10.50 -5.16 -20.86
N LYS A 192 -10.82 -6.15 -20.02
CA LYS A 192 -12.19 -6.38 -19.52
C LYS A 192 -12.73 -5.15 -18.78
N LEU A 193 -11.90 -4.58 -17.91
CA LEU A 193 -12.24 -3.40 -17.09
C LEU A 193 -12.45 -2.15 -17.96
N LEU A 194 -11.52 -1.90 -18.88
CA LEU A 194 -11.52 -0.72 -19.75
C LEU A 194 -12.66 -0.80 -20.78
N ASN A 195 -13.00 -1.99 -21.27
CA ASN A 195 -14.19 -2.24 -22.08
C ASN A 195 -15.48 -2.06 -21.26
N GLY A 196 -15.48 -2.36 -19.96
CA GLY A 196 -16.57 -1.99 -19.04
C GLY A 196 -16.78 -0.48 -19.00
N ALA A 197 -15.72 0.29 -18.75
CA ALA A 197 -15.77 1.75 -18.71
C ALA A 197 -16.27 2.40 -20.01
N LEU A 198 -15.92 1.86 -21.18
CA LEU A 198 -16.47 2.31 -22.48
C LEU A 198 -17.99 2.22 -22.57
N ASN A 199 -18.61 1.27 -21.87
CA ASN A 199 -20.07 1.10 -21.82
C ASN A 199 -20.72 1.93 -20.71
N THR A 200 -20.03 2.17 -19.60
CA THR A 200 -20.52 3.03 -18.49
C THR A 200 -20.53 4.51 -18.86
N VAL A 201 -19.44 5.01 -19.46
CA VAL A 201 -19.28 6.44 -19.75
C VAL A 201 -19.98 6.78 -21.08
N PRO A 202 -20.83 7.82 -21.15
CA PRO A 202 -21.43 8.26 -22.41
C PRO A 202 -20.37 8.61 -23.46
N LYS A 203 -20.53 8.14 -24.71
CA LYS A 203 -19.52 8.24 -25.78
C LYS A 203 -18.99 9.66 -26.04
N PHE A 204 -19.83 10.68 -25.84
CA PHE A 204 -19.44 12.09 -26.03
C PHE A 204 -18.63 12.67 -24.85
N LEU A 205 -18.51 11.95 -23.72
CA LEU A 205 -17.65 12.30 -22.57
C LEU A 205 -16.35 11.48 -22.53
N HIS A 206 -16.17 10.49 -23.42
CA HIS A 206 -14.97 9.63 -23.44
C HIS A 206 -13.68 10.45 -23.46
N THR A 207 -13.56 11.41 -24.38
CA THR A 207 -12.37 12.27 -24.52
C THR A 207 -12.25 13.38 -23.47
N SER A 208 -13.17 13.45 -22.49
CA SER A 208 -13.16 14.41 -21.37
C SER A 208 -13.37 13.71 -20.02
N THR A 209 -13.08 12.40 -19.96
CA THR A 209 -13.19 11.58 -18.75
C THR A 209 -11.79 11.06 -18.41
N PRO A 210 -11.09 11.69 -17.44
CA PRO A 210 -9.74 11.28 -17.09
C PRO A 210 -9.68 9.83 -16.58
N ILE A 211 -8.58 9.14 -16.92
CA ILE A 211 -8.23 7.83 -16.36
C ILE A 211 -6.87 7.88 -15.64
N ALA A 212 -6.81 7.20 -14.49
CA ALA A 212 -5.54 6.82 -13.87
C ALA A 212 -5.48 5.31 -13.57
N VAL A 213 -4.27 4.77 -13.61
CA VAL A 213 -3.89 3.46 -13.09
C VAL A 213 -2.86 3.67 -11.99
N LYS A 214 -3.19 3.29 -10.77
CA LYS A 214 -2.27 3.34 -9.63
C LYS A 214 -2.03 1.92 -9.13
N ALA A 215 -0.78 1.49 -9.18
CA ALA A 215 -0.36 0.22 -8.60
C ALA A 215 0.07 0.41 -7.14
N THR A 216 -0.38 -0.47 -6.24
CA THR A 216 -0.09 -0.37 -4.81
C THR A 216 1.22 -1.10 -4.45
N ALA A 217 1.45 -1.36 -3.16
CA ALA A 217 2.62 -2.07 -2.65
C ALA A 217 2.96 -3.40 -3.37
N GLY A 218 1.97 -4.08 -3.96
CA GLY A 218 2.20 -5.34 -4.69
C GLY A 218 3.18 -5.23 -5.86
N LEU A 219 3.10 -4.16 -6.66
CA LEU A 219 3.96 -4.01 -7.84
C LEU A 219 5.39 -3.61 -7.45
N ARG A 220 5.56 -2.78 -6.40
CA ARG A 220 6.86 -2.32 -5.87
C ARG A 220 7.84 -3.48 -5.61
N LEU A 221 7.32 -4.60 -5.14
CA LEU A 221 8.08 -5.79 -4.73
C LEU A 221 8.75 -6.52 -5.91
N LEU A 222 8.34 -6.25 -7.16
CA LEU A 222 9.02 -6.78 -8.35
C LEU A 222 10.37 -6.08 -8.64
N GLY A 223 10.67 -4.99 -7.95
CA GLY A 223 11.79 -4.11 -8.28
C GLY A 223 11.42 -3.08 -9.36
N GLU A 224 12.17 -1.99 -9.37
CA GLU A 224 11.88 -0.79 -10.18
C GLU A 224 11.78 -1.09 -11.68
N GLU A 225 12.74 -1.85 -12.24
CA GLU A 225 12.79 -2.17 -13.67
C GLU A 225 11.49 -2.85 -14.15
N LYS A 226 11.04 -3.90 -13.44
CA LYS A 226 9.85 -4.68 -13.80
C LYS A 226 8.58 -3.86 -13.59
N SER A 227 8.50 -3.13 -12.49
CA SER A 227 7.39 -2.20 -12.19
C SER A 227 7.22 -1.16 -13.30
N ASN A 228 8.31 -0.50 -13.68
CA ASN A 228 8.32 0.55 -14.69
C ASN A 228 8.03 -0.01 -16.09
N ARG A 229 8.54 -1.20 -16.43
CA ARG A 229 8.24 -1.85 -17.71
C ARG A 229 6.76 -2.24 -17.83
N ILE A 230 6.16 -2.80 -16.77
CA ILE A 230 4.71 -3.09 -16.72
C ILE A 230 3.90 -1.80 -16.90
N LEU A 231 4.22 -0.74 -16.15
CA LEU A 231 3.50 0.53 -16.22
C LEU A 231 3.67 1.26 -17.57
N ALA A 232 4.82 1.14 -18.22
CA ALA A 232 5.04 1.69 -19.57
C ALA A 232 4.12 1.02 -20.61
N ILE A 233 4.00 -0.31 -20.59
CA ILE A 233 3.12 -1.05 -21.51
C ILE A 233 1.63 -0.83 -21.17
N VAL A 234 1.28 -0.65 -19.89
CA VAL A 234 -0.07 -0.21 -19.47
C VAL A 234 -0.41 1.18 -20.03
N ARG A 235 0.49 2.17 -19.90
CA ARG A 235 0.31 3.52 -20.47
C ARG A 235 0.15 3.45 -21.99
N GLN A 236 1.07 2.80 -22.69
CA GLN A 236 1.01 2.64 -24.14
C GLN A 236 -0.29 1.96 -24.60
N ARG A 237 -0.79 0.98 -23.83
CA ARG A 237 -2.05 0.30 -24.14
C ARG A 237 -3.26 1.22 -24.01
N LEU A 238 -3.31 2.05 -22.96
CA LEU A 238 -4.36 3.05 -22.80
C LEU A 238 -4.35 4.03 -23.98
N GLU A 239 -3.21 4.68 -24.25
CA GLU A 239 -3.02 5.66 -25.33
C GLU A 239 -3.37 5.12 -26.72
N SER A 240 -3.09 3.84 -26.98
CA SER A 240 -3.28 3.22 -28.31
C SER A 240 -4.60 2.49 -28.52
N ARG A 241 -5.41 2.28 -27.47
CA ARG A 241 -6.66 1.49 -27.54
C ARG A 241 -7.90 2.19 -26.98
N TYR A 242 -7.74 3.16 -26.08
CA TYR A 242 -8.85 3.73 -25.33
C TYR A 242 -8.93 5.26 -25.50
N PRO A 243 -10.14 5.84 -25.58
CA PRO A 243 -10.35 7.26 -25.85
C PRO A 243 -10.25 8.17 -24.61
N PHE A 244 -9.92 7.60 -23.44
CA PHE A 244 -9.88 8.30 -22.17
C PHE A 244 -8.53 9.00 -21.97
N PRO A 245 -8.47 10.33 -21.76
CA PRO A 245 -7.21 11.01 -21.48
C PRO A 245 -6.58 10.50 -20.18
N ILE A 246 -5.30 10.13 -20.22
CA ILE A 246 -4.53 9.76 -19.03
C ILE A 246 -4.20 11.04 -18.26
N ILE A 247 -4.27 10.97 -16.93
CA ILE A 247 -3.88 12.09 -16.05
C ILE A 247 -2.38 12.42 -16.22
N GLU A 248 -2.05 13.69 -16.47
CA GLU A 248 -0.69 14.13 -16.85
C GLU A 248 0.35 13.69 -15.81
N GLU A 249 0.14 14.08 -14.55
CA GLU A 249 1.05 13.75 -13.47
C GLU A 249 0.70 12.39 -12.87
N GLN A 250 1.61 11.43 -13.01
CA GLN A 250 1.51 10.08 -12.43
C GLN A 250 0.22 9.29 -12.80
N GLY A 251 -0.46 9.59 -13.91
CA GLY A 251 -1.69 8.89 -14.32
C GLY A 251 -1.52 7.41 -14.64
N VAL A 252 -0.29 6.92 -14.84
CA VAL A 252 0.06 5.49 -14.78
C VAL A 252 1.34 5.39 -13.97
N ALA A 253 1.22 4.95 -12.71
CA ALA A 253 2.29 5.06 -11.70
C ALA A 253 2.10 4.08 -10.51
N VAL A 254 3.03 4.14 -9.55
CA VAL A 254 2.99 3.43 -8.28
C VAL A 254 2.66 4.40 -7.13
N MET A 255 1.63 4.06 -6.34
CA MET A 255 1.05 4.79 -5.20
C MET A 255 1.23 6.35 -5.21
N ASP A 256 1.84 6.95 -4.17
CA ASP A 256 2.66 6.35 -3.08
C ASP A 256 1.85 5.73 -1.91
N GLY A 257 2.48 5.01 -0.97
CA GLY A 257 1.85 4.38 0.20
C GLY A 257 1.36 5.39 1.24
N ALA A 258 2.00 6.57 1.35
CA ALA A 258 1.45 7.70 2.09
C ALA A 258 0.15 8.20 1.45
N ASP A 259 0.18 8.38 0.12
CA ASP A 259 -0.99 8.82 -0.66
C ASP A 259 -2.13 7.80 -0.60
N GLU A 260 -1.82 6.50 -0.64
CA GLU A 260 -2.76 5.36 -0.47
C GLU A 260 -3.59 5.55 0.81
N GLY A 261 -2.91 5.79 1.95
CA GLY A 261 -3.58 6.02 3.23
C GLY A 261 -4.34 7.35 3.29
N VAL A 262 -3.76 8.44 2.79
CA VAL A 262 -4.39 9.77 2.83
C VAL A 262 -5.63 9.83 1.94
N PHE A 263 -5.58 9.31 0.72
CA PHE A 263 -6.74 9.23 -0.16
C PHE A 263 -7.82 8.29 0.40
N ALA A 264 -7.46 7.20 1.09
CA ALA A 264 -8.43 6.36 1.78
C ALA A 264 -9.10 7.08 2.97
N TRP A 265 -8.34 7.87 3.73
CA TRP A 265 -8.88 8.74 4.79
C TRP A 265 -9.83 9.79 4.23
N VAL A 266 -9.51 10.39 3.07
CA VAL A 266 -10.39 11.31 2.33
C VAL A 266 -11.66 10.59 1.90
N THR A 267 -11.58 9.40 1.27
CA THR A 267 -12.75 8.59 0.88
C THR A 267 -13.71 8.39 2.05
N VAL A 268 -13.23 7.88 3.18
CA VAL A 268 -14.08 7.55 4.32
C VAL A 268 -14.70 8.82 4.91
N ASN A 269 -13.91 9.87 5.16
CA ASN A 269 -14.45 11.11 5.73
C ASN A 269 -15.38 11.86 4.76
N TYR A 270 -15.19 11.74 3.44
CA TYR A 270 -16.09 12.24 2.41
C TYR A 270 -17.41 11.47 2.38
N LEU A 271 -17.37 10.14 2.32
CA LEU A 271 -18.56 9.29 2.31
C LEU A 271 -19.37 9.45 3.61
N LEU A 272 -18.72 9.67 4.76
CA LEU A 272 -19.39 10.01 6.02
C LEU A 272 -19.87 11.48 6.11
N GLY A 273 -19.50 12.35 5.17
CA GLY A 273 -19.83 13.78 5.20
C GLY A 273 -19.18 14.54 6.36
N ARG A 274 -18.03 14.07 6.86
CA ARG A 274 -17.14 14.78 7.80
C ARG A 274 -16.19 15.72 7.06
N PHE A 275 -15.71 15.27 5.91
CA PHE A 275 -15.01 16.08 4.90
C PHE A 275 -16.03 16.89 4.08
N ASN A 276 -15.54 17.83 3.24
CA ASN A 276 -16.35 18.58 2.28
C ASN A 276 -17.53 19.38 2.88
N SER A 277 -17.29 20.20 3.91
CA SER A 277 -18.22 21.25 4.36
C SER A 277 -17.51 22.56 4.72
N LEU A 278 -18.21 23.69 4.65
CA LEU A 278 -17.64 25.03 4.97
C LEU A 278 -17.27 25.22 6.45
N LYS A 279 -17.78 24.37 7.33
CA LYS A 279 -17.35 24.25 8.71
C LYS A 279 -16.65 22.90 8.86
N LYS A 280 -15.44 22.91 9.44
CA LYS A 280 -14.72 21.69 9.82
C LYS A 280 -15.55 20.88 10.81
N LYS A 281 -15.62 19.57 10.59
CA LYS A 281 -16.22 18.61 11.49
C LYS A 281 -15.11 17.70 12.04
N PRO A 282 -15.29 17.09 13.22
CA PRO A 282 -14.44 15.99 13.65
C PRO A 282 -14.42 14.87 12.62
N THR A 283 -13.27 14.22 12.47
CA THR A 283 -12.98 13.23 11.41
C THR A 283 -12.62 11.89 12.01
N VAL A 284 -12.94 10.81 11.29
CA VAL A 284 -12.64 9.44 11.72
C VAL A 284 -11.23 9.02 11.32
N ALA A 285 -10.65 8.06 12.06
CA ALA A 285 -9.43 7.37 11.67
C ALA A 285 -9.73 6.26 10.66
N ILE A 286 -8.71 5.88 9.86
CA ILE A 286 -8.76 4.70 8.99
C ILE A 286 -7.63 3.73 9.27
N LEU A 287 -7.93 2.45 9.06
CA LEU A 287 -6.99 1.33 9.03
C LEU A 287 -7.26 0.49 7.77
N ASP A 288 -6.29 0.44 6.86
CA ASP A 288 -6.32 -0.42 5.68
C ASP A 288 -5.37 -1.59 5.87
N LEU A 289 -5.79 -2.80 5.50
CA LEU A 289 -4.92 -3.98 5.44
C LEU A 289 -4.97 -4.55 4.04
N GLY A 290 -4.04 -4.11 3.20
CA GLY A 290 -3.79 -4.65 1.88
C GLY A 290 -2.97 -5.95 1.91
N GLY A 291 -2.62 -6.46 0.74
CA GLY A 291 -1.83 -7.70 0.62
C GLY A 291 -0.34 -7.52 0.95
N ALA A 292 0.23 -6.34 0.71
CA ALA A 292 1.67 -6.07 0.84
C ALA A 292 2.03 -4.92 1.81
N SER A 293 1.06 -4.08 2.17
CA SER A 293 1.19 -3.03 3.18
C SER A 293 -0.08 -2.95 4.04
N THR A 294 0.04 -2.31 5.20
CA THR A 294 -1.10 -1.81 5.99
C THR A 294 -0.90 -0.32 6.26
N GLN A 295 -1.99 0.44 6.24
CA GLN A 295 -2.00 1.90 6.33
C GLN A 295 -2.79 2.34 7.54
N VAL A 296 -2.29 3.35 8.24
CA VAL A 296 -2.93 3.98 9.41
C VAL A 296 -2.89 5.49 9.24
N VAL A 297 -4.06 6.13 9.16
CA VAL A 297 -4.18 7.58 8.94
C VAL A 297 -5.30 8.17 9.80
N PHE A 298 -4.99 9.27 10.51
CA PHE A 298 -5.94 9.99 11.35
C PHE A 298 -5.53 11.45 11.56
N GLU A 299 -6.49 12.30 11.94
CA GLU A 299 -6.20 13.64 12.46
C GLU A 299 -6.12 13.57 14.00
N PRO A 300 -4.93 13.63 14.63
CA PRO A 300 -4.82 13.66 16.08
C PRO A 300 -5.28 15.00 16.68
N SER A 301 -5.96 14.91 17.82
CA SER A 301 -6.24 16.04 18.71
C SER A 301 -4.97 16.83 19.06
N ILE A 302 -5.11 18.16 19.18
CA ILE A 302 -4.00 19.04 19.58
C ILE A 302 -3.83 18.96 21.10
N VAL A 303 -2.74 18.36 21.55
CA VAL A 303 -2.33 18.26 22.95
C VAL A 303 -1.22 19.26 23.22
N ASN A 304 -1.42 20.17 24.18
CA ASN A 304 -0.43 21.18 24.59
C ASN A 304 0.13 22.04 23.42
N GLY A 305 -0.67 22.28 22.37
CA GLY A 305 -0.27 23.06 21.19
C GLY A 305 0.42 22.26 20.07
N HIS A 306 0.57 20.95 20.23
CA HIS A 306 1.17 20.05 19.23
C HIS A 306 0.19 18.91 18.87
N SER A 307 0.27 18.36 17.66
CA SER A 307 -0.54 17.19 17.25
C SER A 307 0.34 16.09 16.66
N VAL A 308 0.85 16.29 15.45
CA VAL A 308 1.86 15.44 14.82
C VAL A 308 3.23 16.12 14.89
N ALA A 309 4.27 15.38 15.25
CA ALA A 309 5.65 15.83 15.18
C ALA A 309 6.07 16.14 13.73
N GLN A 310 7.10 16.97 13.54
CA GLN A 310 7.61 17.30 12.20
C GLN A 310 8.36 16.10 11.60
N GLY A 311 8.07 15.76 10.34
CA GLY A 311 8.65 14.63 9.64
C GLY A 311 7.73 14.09 8.55
N THR A 312 8.13 13.01 7.89
CA THR A 312 7.39 12.35 6.79
C THR A 312 5.99 11.89 7.18
N HIS A 313 5.78 11.52 8.45
CA HIS A 313 4.49 11.09 8.99
C HIS A 313 3.44 12.20 9.10
N ARG A 314 3.84 13.48 8.96
CA ARG A 314 2.94 14.62 9.11
C ARG A 314 2.47 15.12 7.74
N TYR A 315 1.20 14.90 7.43
CA TYR A 315 0.59 15.33 6.17
C TYR A 315 -0.33 16.55 6.37
N PRO A 316 0.11 17.78 6.05
CA PRO A 316 -0.76 18.95 6.02
C PRO A 316 -1.60 18.96 4.73
N MET A 317 -2.89 19.28 4.84
CA MET A 317 -3.75 19.50 3.67
C MET A 317 -4.80 20.59 3.94
N ASN A 318 -5.28 21.26 2.89
CA ASN A 318 -6.47 22.10 2.95
C ASN A 318 -7.55 21.50 2.04
N PHE A 319 -8.80 21.46 2.51
CA PHE A 319 -9.94 21.15 1.64
C PHE A 319 -11.16 22.01 1.97
N ASN A 320 -11.73 22.63 0.94
CA ASN A 320 -12.88 23.54 1.04
C ASN A 320 -12.69 24.62 2.13
N GLY A 321 -11.46 25.15 2.26
CA GLY A 321 -11.08 26.17 3.22
C GLY A 321 -10.70 25.66 4.62
N ASN A 322 -10.89 24.37 4.92
CA ASN A 322 -10.51 23.78 6.20
C ASN A 322 -9.10 23.20 6.12
N GLU A 323 -8.25 23.53 7.09
CA GLU A 323 -6.94 22.90 7.26
C GLU A 323 -7.06 21.61 8.07
N TYR A 324 -6.30 20.59 7.68
CA TYR A 324 -6.14 19.33 8.39
C TYR A 324 -4.66 19.00 8.55
N ILE A 325 -4.30 18.37 9.67
CA ILE A 325 -2.94 17.89 9.94
C ILE A 325 -3.04 16.41 10.30
N LEU A 326 -2.81 15.54 9.32
CA LEU A 326 -2.92 14.10 9.52
C LEU A 326 -1.59 13.54 10.01
N TYR A 327 -1.67 12.57 10.92
CA TYR A 327 -0.66 11.52 10.98
C TYR A 327 -0.98 10.51 9.88
N GLN A 328 0.04 10.10 9.13
CA GLN A 328 -0.04 9.01 8.17
C GLN A 328 1.16 8.07 8.31
N HIS A 329 0.92 6.77 8.11
CA HIS A 329 1.98 5.84 7.77
C HIS A 329 1.47 4.64 6.94
N SER A 330 2.39 4.02 6.20
CA SER A 330 2.19 2.76 5.48
C SER A 330 3.32 1.79 5.84
N HIS A 331 2.99 0.74 6.60
CA HIS A 331 3.92 -0.32 6.95
C HIS A 331 4.04 -1.31 5.77
N LEU A 332 4.93 -1.00 4.83
CA LEU A 332 5.33 -1.93 3.76
C LEU A 332 5.95 -3.20 4.38
N GLY A 333 5.57 -4.38 3.89
CA GLY A 333 5.93 -5.66 4.50
C GLY A 333 4.85 -6.24 5.42
N TYR A 334 3.92 -5.39 5.90
CA TYR A 334 2.92 -5.74 6.93
C TYR A 334 1.49 -5.81 6.37
N GLY A 335 1.35 -5.90 5.05
CA GLY A 335 0.12 -6.42 4.44
C GLY A 335 -0.01 -7.94 4.64
N LEU A 336 -1.23 -8.45 4.61
CA LEU A 336 -1.56 -9.81 5.06
C LEU A 336 -0.68 -10.90 4.45
N MET A 337 -0.47 -10.88 3.14
CA MET A 337 0.29 -11.93 2.44
C MET A 337 1.77 -11.91 2.81
N LEU A 338 2.36 -10.72 2.98
CA LEU A 338 3.75 -10.60 3.44
C LEU A 338 3.89 -10.91 4.93
N ALA A 339 2.88 -10.62 5.75
CA ALA A 339 2.85 -11.03 7.16
C ALA A 339 2.89 -12.56 7.32
N ARG A 340 2.13 -13.32 6.49
CA ARG A 340 2.24 -14.79 6.45
C ARG A 340 3.67 -15.25 6.13
N ILE A 341 4.35 -14.63 5.16
CA ILE A 341 5.73 -14.97 4.80
C ILE A 341 6.70 -14.65 5.96
N GLN A 342 6.53 -13.51 6.64
CA GLN A 342 7.34 -13.16 7.82
C GLN A 342 7.13 -14.15 8.98
N ILE A 343 5.88 -14.50 9.29
CA ILE A 343 5.51 -15.47 10.34
C ILE A 343 6.12 -16.84 10.05
N ASN A 344 5.90 -17.36 8.83
CA ASN A 344 6.45 -18.64 8.39
C ASN A 344 8.00 -18.65 8.44
N SER A 345 8.65 -17.54 8.05
CA SER A 345 10.11 -17.41 8.14
C SER A 345 10.58 -17.42 9.59
N TYR A 346 9.91 -16.67 10.47
CA TYR A 346 10.26 -16.62 11.90
C TYR A 346 10.21 -17.99 12.56
N VAL A 347 9.21 -18.82 12.27
CA VAL A 347 9.08 -20.19 12.80
C VAL A 347 10.18 -21.13 12.29
N VAL A 348 10.66 -20.95 11.06
CA VAL A 348 11.74 -21.78 10.49
C VAL A 348 13.11 -21.35 11.02
N ASP A 349 13.32 -20.04 11.20
CA ASP A 349 14.59 -19.48 11.69
C ASP A 349 14.69 -19.51 13.23
N ASN A 350 13.56 -19.61 13.95
CA ASN A 350 13.48 -19.76 15.41
C ASN A 350 12.54 -20.94 15.79
N PRO A 351 12.97 -22.20 15.61
CA PRO A 351 12.10 -23.36 15.77
C PRO A 351 11.59 -23.54 17.22
N ILE A 352 10.27 -23.69 17.37
CA ILE A 352 9.64 -23.92 18.67
C ILE A 352 9.73 -25.38 19.11
N SER A 353 9.80 -25.60 20.43
CA SER A 353 9.76 -26.94 21.04
C SER A 353 8.40 -27.60 20.82
N ASN A 354 8.39 -28.73 20.12
CA ASN A 354 7.17 -29.49 19.84
C ASN A 354 6.59 -30.16 21.10
N ARG A 355 5.72 -29.44 21.82
CA ARG A 355 5.04 -29.93 23.05
C ARG A 355 3.96 -30.98 22.78
N HIS A 356 3.49 -31.08 21.53
CA HIS A 356 2.36 -31.93 21.12
C HIS A 356 2.78 -33.37 20.78
N GLY A 357 4.08 -33.69 20.88
CA GLY A 357 4.60 -35.05 20.67
C GLY A 357 4.56 -35.55 19.22
N ILE A 358 4.32 -34.65 18.25
CA ILE A 358 4.26 -34.99 16.83
C ILE A 358 5.66 -35.43 16.35
N ARG A 359 5.75 -36.48 15.53
CA ARG A 359 7.03 -36.89 14.93
C ARG A 359 7.37 -35.97 13.76
N LEU A 360 8.39 -35.14 13.94
CA LEU A 360 8.97 -34.29 12.90
C LEU A 360 10.17 -34.98 12.22
N GLU A 361 10.38 -34.72 10.94
CA GLU A 361 11.59 -35.06 10.18
C GLU A 361 12.59 -33.88 10.14
N SER A 362 13.77 -34.09 9.53
CA SER A 362 14.91 -33.14 9.59
C SER A 362 14.64 -31.74 9.01
N ASN A 363 13.66 -31.60 8.11
CA ASN A 363 13.28 -30.35 7.45
C ASN A 363 11.83 -29.94 7.82
N GLU A 364 11.33 -30.39 8.98
CA GLU A 364 9.98 -30.12 9.48
C GLU A 364 9.98 -29.21 10.71
N TYR A 365 9.10 -28.20 10.68
CA TYR A 365 9.01 -27.15 11.69
C TYR A 365 7.60 -27.08 12.27
N ALA A 366 7.47 -27.22 13.58
CA ALA A 366 6.19 -27.08 14.27
C ALA A 366 5.67 -25.64 14.16
N HIS A 367 4.45 -25.46 13.66
CA HIS A 367 3.88 -24.14 13.41
C HIS A 367 2.60 -23.92 14.25
N PRO A 368 2.62 -23.01 15.24
CA PRO A 368 1.54 -22.89 16.21
C PRO A 368 0.30 -22.20 15.65
N CYS A 369 0.41 -21.40 14.58
CA CYS A 369 -0.74 -20.75 13.94
C CYS A 369 -1.36 -21.55 12.79
N LEU A 370 -0.98 -22.82 12.58
CA LEU A 370 -1.54 -23.68 11.54
C LEU A 370 -2.31 -24.87 12.14
N PRO A 371 -3.44 -25.29 11.54
CA PRO A 371 -4.27 -26.40 12.03
C PRO A 371 -3.51 -27.71 12.28
N VAL A 372 -3.90 -28.43 13.33
CA VAL A 372 -3.24 -29.67 13.77
C VAL A 372 -3.11 -30.69 12.64
N GLY A 373 -1.89 -31.12 12.35
CA GLY A 373 -1.59 -32.13 11.33
C GLY A 373 -1.58 -31.63 9.89
N LEU A 374 -1.85 -30.34 9.63
CA LEU A 374 -1.59 -29.73 8.34
C LEU A 374 -0.09 -29.80 8.02
N ARG A 375 0.25 -30.09 6.76
CA ARG A 375 1.64 -30.12 6.26
C ARG A 375 1.73 -29.23 5.02
N GLN A 376 2.45 -28.11 5.13
CA GLN A 376 2.49 -27.04 4.15
C GLN A 376 3.94 -26.80 3.71
N ASN A 377 4.22 -26.90 2.41
CA ASN A 377 5.53 -26.55 1.86
C ASN A 377 5.77 -25.05 2.01
N PHE A 378 6.97 -24.67 2.45
CA PHE A 378 7.42 -23.28 2.53
C PHE A 378 8.82 -23.16 1.93
N ILE A 379 8.99 -22.21 1.01
CA ILE A 379 10.28 -21.90 0.40
C ILE A 379 10.92 -20.76 1.19
N ARG A 380 12.04 -21.05 1.84
CA ARG A 380 12.83 -20.06 2.59
C ARG A 380 13.43 -19.02 1.64
N THR A 381 13.85 -17.88 2.20
CA THR A 381 14.60 -16.84 1.48
C THR A 381 15.90 -17.35 0.83
N SER A 382 16.45 -18.47 1.31
CA SER A 382 17.59 -19.20 0.73
C SER A 382 17.26 -20.02 -0.52
N GLY A 383 15.98 -20.18 -0.88
CA GLY A 383 15.49 -21.10 -1.92
C GLY A 383 15.33 -22.55 -1.46
N GLU A 384 15.63 -22.86 -0.20
CA GLU A 384 15.37 -24.18 0.40
C GLU A 384 13.87 -24.41 0.64
N ASN A 385 13.35 -25.58 0.24
CA ASN A 385 11.99 -25.99 0.55
C ASN A 385 11.95 -26.80 1.86
N VAL A 386 11.20 -26.31 2.84
CA VAL A 386 10.94 -26.96 4.13
C VAL A 386 9.43 -27.23 4.31
N VAL A 387 9.06 -28.00 5.33
CA VAL A 387 7.66 -28.32 5.64
C VAL A 387 7.26 -27.72 6.98
N LEU A 388 6.24 -26.86 6.96
CA LEU A 388 5.56 -26.39 8.16
C LEU A 388 4.53 -27.44 8.57
N VAL A 389 4.56 -27.86 9.83
CA VAL A 389 3.66 -28.86 10.40
C VAL A 389 2.79 -28.16 11.44
N GLY A 390 1.49 -28.02 11.17
CA GLY A 390 0.57 -27.34 12.07
C GLY A 390 0.36 -28.10 13.37
N VAL A 391 0.45 -27.38 14.49
CA VAL A 391 0.26 -27.94 15.85
C VAL A 391 -0.88 -27.26 16.63
N SER A 392 -1.39 -26.14 16.12
CA SER A 392 -2.41 -25.25 16.67
C SER A 392 -2.32 -24.95 18.18
N ASP A 393 -1.68 -23.82 18.52
CA ASP A 393 -1.77 -23.19 19.84
C ASP A 393 -2.55 -21.85 19.70
N PRO A 394 -3.81 -21.78 20.16
CA PRO A 394 -4.63 -20.56 20.08
C PRO A 394 -4.22 -19.46 21.10
N GLY A 395 -3.32 -19.79 22.03
CA GLY A 395 -3.09 -19.05 23.26
C GLY A 395 -1.83 -18.18 23.22
N GLU A 396 -0.69 -18.78 23.55
CA GLU A 396 0.58 -18.10 23.77
C GLU A 396 1.58 -18.32 22.62
N GLU A 397 1.69 -19.51 22.04
CA GLU A 397 2.76 -19.78 21.06
C GLU A 397 2.46 -19.16 19.69
N CYS A 398 1.22 -19.22 19.20
CA CYS A 398 0.86 -18.47 17.99
C CYS A 398 0.93 -16.96 18.22
N ARG A 399 0.50 -16.47 19.39
CA ARG A 399 0.60 -15.05 19.76
C ARG A 399 2.06 -14.59 19.75
N ALA A 400 2.97 -15.32 20.39
CA ALA A 400 4.38 -14.96 20.47
C ALA A 400 5.06 -14.94 19.09
N VAL A 401 4.77 -15.91 18.23
CA VAL A 401 5.25 -15.96 16.84
C VAL A 401 4.75 -14.77 16.01
N VAL A 402 3.47 -14.39 16.16
CA VAL A 402 2.89 -13.21 15.51
C VAL A 402 3.48 -11.90 16.06
N GLU A 403 3.66 -11.79 17.37
CA GLU A 403 4.15 -10.56 17.99
C GLU A 403 5.63 -10.28 17.69
N ALA A 404 6.43 -11.34 17.49
CA ALA A 404 7.85 -11.23 17.17
C ALA A 404 8.10 -10.43 15.88
N ILE A 405 7.30 -10.63 14.82
CA ILE A 405 7.54 -9.98 13.52
C ILE A 405 7.36 -8.45 13.53
N PHE A 406 6.78 -7.87 14.59
CA PHE A 406 6.64 -6.41 14.72
C PHE A 406 7.92 -5.72 15.25
N ASN A 407 8.89 -6.45 15.79
CA ASN A 407 10.13 -5.89 16.37
C ASN A 407 9.87 -4.71 17.33
N LYS A 408 8.94 -4.85 18.29
CA LYS A 408 8.48 -3.75 19.15
C LYS A 408 9.57 -3.09 20.02
N TYR A 409 10.70 -3.78 20.20
CA TYR A 409 11.87 -3.29 20.95
C TYR A 409 12.90 -2.54 20.10
N GLU A 410 12.64 -2.36 18.80
CA GLU A 410 13.46 -1.54 17.89
C GLU A 410 13.52 -0.07 18.36
N ALA A 411 14.64 0.61 18.07
CA ALA A 411 15.01 1.86 18.71
C ALA A 411 14.09 3.03 18.33
N CYS A 412 13.06 3.28 19.15
CA CYS A 412 12.11 4.38 19.01
C CYS A 412 12.79 5.77 19.15
N ARG A 413 13.23 6.33 18.02
CA ARG A 413 13.96 7.63 17.98
C ARG A 413 13.09 8.84 18.28
N LEU A 414 11.78 8.71 18.08
CA LEU A 414 10.78 9.77 18.26
C LEU A 414 9.53 9.13 18.89
N PRO A 415 9.39 9.18 20.23
CA PRO A 415 8.28 8.54 20.92
C PRO A 415 6.99 9.40 20.89
N PRO A 416 5.80 8.77 21.06
CA PRO A 416 5.57 7.32 21.08
C PRO A 416 5.74 6.65 19.72
N CYS A 417 6.02 5.35 19.72
CA CYS A 417 6.14 4.53 18.51
C CYS A 417 5.12 3.38 18.51
N SER A 418 4.75 2.89 17.33
CA SER A 418 3.97 1.66 17.17
C SER A 418 4.91 0.44 17.21
N PHE A 419 5.56 0.14 16.09
CA PHE A 419 6.47 -0.99 15.92
C PHE A 419 7.56 -0.70 14.86
N ASN A 420 8.60 -1.53 14.75
CA ASN A 420 9.83 -1.23 13.97
C ASN A 420 10.46 0.15 14.28
N GLY A 421 10.29 0.67 15.50
CA GLY A 421 10.77 2.02 15.89
C GLY A 421 10.05 3.18 15.19
N VAL A 422 8.94 2.92 14.49
CA VAL A 422 8.15 3.94 13.76
C VAL A 422 7.35 4.82 14.71
N TYR A 423 7.56 6.14 14.64
CA TYR A 423 6.76 7.13 15.37
C TYR A 423 5.27 7.01 15.03
N GLN A 424 4.42 6.94 16.06
CA GLN A 424 2.97 6.95 15.94
C GLN A 424 2.34 7.57 17.19
N PRO A 425 1.55 8.66 17.08
CA PRO A 425 0.75 9.16 18.19
C PRO A 425 -0.15 8.05 18.76
N ALA A 426 -0.25 7.94 20.08
CA ALA A 426 -1.07 6.92 20.73
C ALA A 426 -2.54 7.05 20.29
N LEU A 427 -3.05 6.04 19.58
CA LEU A 427 -4.28 6.18 18.78
C LEU A 427 -5.49 6.53 19.65
N ASP A 428 -5.65 5.82 20.76
CA ASP A 428 -6.74 5.97 21.73
C ASP A 428 -6.72 7.32 22.47
N ALA A 429 -5.54 7.84 22.79
CA ALA A 429 -5.36 9.17 23.38
C ALA A 429 -5.46 10.31 22.34
N SER A 430 -5.40 9.99 21.05
CA SER A 430 -5.35 10.97 19.95
C SER A 430 -6.70 11.19 19.24
N ILE A 431 -7.65 10.23 19.31
CA ILE A 431 -8.95 10.32 18.62
C ILE A 431 -10.13 9.93 19.52
N GLU A 432 -11.16 10.78 19.52
CA GLU A 432 -12.45 10.47 20.16
C GLU A 432 -13.43 9.79 19.18
N ASP A 433 -13.39 10.16 17.90
CA ASP A 433 -14.23 9.61 16.82
C ASP A 433 -13.92 8.13 16.47
N ASP A 434 -14.74 7.56 15.60
CA ASP A 434 -14.62 6.17 15.13
C ASP A 434 -13.28 5.85 14.44
N ILE A 435 -12.91 4.56 14.48
CA ILE A 435 -11.87 3.96 13.64
C ILE A 435 -12.59 3.11 12.58
N TYR A 436 -12.37 3.37 11.30
CA TYR A 436 -12.88 2.55 10.21
C TYR A 436 -11.81 1.60 9.68
N ALA A 437 -12.11 0.30 9.67
CA ALA A 437 -11.19 -0.75 9.22
C ALA A 437 -11.77 -1.50 8.02
N PHE A 438 -10.97 -1.74 7.00
CA PHE A 438 -11.43 -2.35 5.74
C PHE A 438 -10.36 -3.20 5.06
N SER A 439 -10.57 -3.56 3.78
CA SER A 439 -9.81 -4.59 3.07
C SER A 439 -9.79 -5.90 3.87
N PHE A 440 -8.63 -6.51 4.12
CA PHE A 440 -8.55 -7.79 4.84
C PHE A 440 -9.04 -7.71 6.31
N PHE A 441 -9.07 -6.53 6.94
CA PHE A 441 -9.73 -6.40 8.25
C PHE A 441 -11.22 -6.75 8.17
N PHE A 442 -11.92 -6.29 7.12
CA PHE A 442 -13.32 -6.64 6.90
C PHE A 442 -13.46 -8.08 6.40
N ASP A 443 -12.75 -8.44 5.32
CA ASP A 443 -13.00 -9.69 4.58
C ASP A 443 -12.73 -10.97 5.39
N LEU A 444 -11.92 -10.89 6.45
CA LEU A 444 -11.63 -12.02 7.34
C LEU A 444 -12.45 -12.05 8.63
N THR A 445 -13.07 -10.94 9.05
CA THR A 445 -13.79 -10.87 10.35
C THR A 445 -15.30 -10.75 10.18
N ALA A 446 -15.78 -9.99 9.19
CA ALA A 446 -17.20 -9.79 8.93
C ALA A 446 -18.01 -11.06 8.59
N PRO A 447 -17.45 -12.10 7.92
CA PRO A 447 -18.16 -13.36 7.70
C PRO A 447 -18.63 -14.03 9.00
N PHE A 448 -17.91 -13.83 10.11
CA PHE A 448 -18.19 -14.43 11.42
C PHE A 448 -19.18 -13.61 12.27
N ARG A 449 -19.72 -12.51 11.73
CA ARG A 449 -20.58 -11.54 12.43
C ARG A 449 -21.97 -11.49 11.79
N LEU A 450 -22.79 -12.51 12.08
CA LEU A 450 -24.22 -12.60 11.71
C LEU A 450 -24.52 -12.50 10.19
N GLY A 451 -23.63 -13.01 9.35
CA GLY A 451 -23.81 -13.07 7.90
C GLY A 451 -23.40 -11.78 7.17
N SER A 452 -22.82 -11.94 5.97
CA SER A 452 -22.07 -10.90 5.26
C SER A 452 -22.93 -9.77 4.65
N SER A 453 -24.24 -9.73 4.91
CA SER A 453 -25.22 -8.87 4.22
C SER A 453 -25.60 -7.60 4.99
N THR A 454 -24.88 -7.24 6.05
CA THR A 454 -25.20 -6.12 6.95
C THR A 454 -24.43 -4.83 6.62
N PRO A 455 -24.88 -3.64 7.09
CA PRO A 455 -24.10 -2.40 7.03
C PRO A 455 -22.77 -2.48 7.79
N ALA A 456 -21.96 -1.42 7.72
CA ALA A 456 -20.68 -1.33 8.44
C ALA A 456 -20.80 -1.80 9.90
N GLN A 457 -20.10 -2.88 10.23
CA GLN A 457 -20.27 -3.62 11.47
C GLN A 457 -19.34 -3.09 12.55
N GLU A 458 -19.79 -3.08 13.81
CA GLU A 458 -18.92 -2.77 14.96
C GLU A 458 -18.32 -4.06 15.54
N MET A 459 -17.03 -4.02 15.87
CA MET A 459 -16.34 -5.10 16.57
C MET A 459 -15.30 -4.50 17.52
N THR A 460 -15.20 -5.05 18.73
CA THR A 460 -14.12 -4.74 19.68
C THR A 460 -12.91 -5.62 19.43
N ILE A 461 -11.73 -5.15 19.81
CA ILE A 461 -10.48 -5.94 19.71
C ILE A 461 -10.57 -7.22 20.57
N ALA A 462 -11.31 -7.21 21.67
CA ALA A 462 -11.63 -8.40 22.48
C ALA A 462 -12.52 -9.44 21.76
N GLU A 463 -13.45 -9.01 20.89
CA GLU A 463 -14.24 -9.95 20.08
C GLU A 463 -13.38 -10.57 18.95
N ILE A 464 -12.32 -9.88 18.49
CA ILE A 464 -11.33 -10.45 17.56
C ILE A 464 -10.45 -11.47 18.29
N GLU A 465 -10.11 -11.22 19.56
CA GLU A 465 -9.43 -12.18 20.44
C GLU A 465 -10.22 -13.48 20.63
N GLU A 466 -11.53 -13.35 20.87
CA GLU A 466 -12.41 -14.52 20.95
C GLU A 466 -12.51 -15.25 19.60
N LEU A 467 -12.66 -14.52 18.49
CA LEU A 467 -12.76 -15.09 17.15
C LEU A 467 -11.50 -15.88 16.76
N ARG A 468 -10.29 -15.33 16.97
CA ARG A 468 -9.05 -16.07 16.70
C ARG A 468 -8.95 -17.32 17.57
N GLY A 469 -9.34 -17.24 18.85
CA GLY A 469 -9.33 -18.39 19.77
C GLY A 469 -10.15 -19.55 19.23
N ARG A 470 -11.43 -19.32 18.92
CA ARG A 470 -12.34 -20.34 18.38
C ARG A 470 -11.85 -20.94 17.06
N VAL A 471 -11.37 -20.10 16.14
CA VAL A 471 -10.91 -20.56 14.80
C VAL A 471 -9.59 -21.34 14.88
N CYS A 472 -8.69 -20.98 15.79
CA CYS A 472 -7.45 -21.72 16.04
C CYS A 472 -7.65 -23.03 16.82
N ILE A 473 -8.62 -23.10 17.75
CA ILE A 473 -9.04 -24.37 18.37
C ILE A 473 -9.56 -25.31 17.28
N GLY A 474 -10.49 -24.82 16.45
CA GLY A 474 -10.93 -25.50 15.23
C GLY A 474 -11.62 -26.85 15.46
N ASP A 475 -12.14 -27.09 16.66
CA ASP A 475 -12.92 -28.29 16.96
C ASP A 475 -14.34 -28.20 16.37
N GLU A 476 -15.04 -29.33 16.32
CA GLU A 476 -16.38 -29.36 15.74
C GLU A 476 -17.40 -28.52 16.53
N ASP A 477 -17.22 -28.30 17.83
CA ASP A 477 -18.19 -27.61 18.69
C ASP A 477 -18.02 -26.08 18.64
N ASP A 478 -16.80 -25.59 18.44
CA ASP A 478 -16.56 -24.20 18.04
C ASP A 478 -16.99 -23.92 16.60
N TYR A 479 -16.74 -24.83 15.64
CA TYR A 479 -17.27 -24.67 14.29
C TYR A 479 -18.81 -24.83 14.19
N LYS A 480 -19.45 -25.61 15.08
CA LYS A 480 -20.93 -25.62 15.21
C LYS A 480 -21.50 -24.25 15.57
N LYS A 481 -20.77 -23.38 16.29
CA LYS A 481 -21.20 -21.99 16.58
C LYS A 481 -21.21 -21.10 15.33
N PHE A 482 -20.64 -21.55 14.22
CA PHE A 482 -20.66 -20.85 12.92
C PHE A 482 -21.53 -21.55 11.86
N HIS A 483 -22.18 -22.69 12.17
CA HIS A 483 -22.85 -23.53 11.15
C HIS A 483 -24.01 -22.82 10.42
N ASP A 484 -24.69 -21.88 11.08
CA ASP A 484 -25.75 -21.04 10.51
C ASP A 484 -25.22 -19.96 9.53
N SER A 485 -23.92 -19.65 9.53
CA SER A 485 -23.31 -18.70 8.60
C SER A 485 -22.59 -19.42 7.46
N ALA A 486 -23.23 -19.40 6.29
CA ALA A 486 -22.65 -19.93 5.06
C ALA A 486 -21.34 -19.23 4.68
N GLU A 487 -21.18 -17.94 5.00
CA GLU A 487 -19.97 -17.17 4.72
C GLU A 487 -18.82 -17.50 5.69
N ALA A 488 -19.08 -17.63 6.99
CA ALA A 488 -18.09 -18.12 7.95
C ALA A 488 -17.58 -19.52 7.57
N MET A 489 -18.51 -20.44 7.27
CA MET A 489 -18.17 -21.80 6.85
C MET A 489 -17.49 -21.85 5.46
N LYS A 490 -17.70 -20.86 4.60
CA LYS A 490 -16.95 -20.69 3.35
C LYS A 490 -15.51 -20.25 3.62
N GLU A 491 -15.29 -19.30 4.53
CA GLU A 491 -13.96 -18.77 4.82
C GLU A 491 -13.08 -19.79 5.57
N ILE A 492 -13.65 -20.49 6.57
CA ILE A 492 -13.00 -21.63 7.25
C ILE A 492 -12.50 -22.68 6.25
N ARG A 493 -13.29 -22.99 5.21
CA ARG A 493 -12.95 -23.98 4.18
C ARG A 493 -12.04 -23.46 3.07
N LYS A 494 -11.79 -22.14 3.01
CA LYS A 494 -11.05 -21.46 1.93
C LYS A 494 -9.57 -21.26 2.26
N SER A 495 -9.21 -21.09 3.53
CA SER A 495 -7.84 -20.75 3.94
C SER A 495 -7.40 -21.57 5.16
N SER A 496 -6.39 -22.42 4.99
CA SER A 496 -5.68 -23.06 6.11
C SER A 496 -4.94 -22.06 6.98
N ASP A 497 -4.57 -20.90 6.42
CA ASP A 497 -3.88 -19.81 7.11
C ASP A 497 -4.81 -19.01 8.03
N LEU A 498 -6.13 -19.28 8.11
CA LEU A 498 -7.09 -18.39 8.78
C LEU A 498 -6.81 -18.16 10.28
N CYS A 499 -6.28 -19.16 10.99
CA CYS A 499 -5.82 -19.00 12.38
C CYS A 499 -4.66 -17.99 12.50
N MET A 500 -3.68 -18.10 11.59
CA MET A 500 -2.57 -17.16 11.45
C MET A 500 -3.05 -15.76 11.04
N ASP A 501 -3.98 -15.67 10.09
CA ASP A 501 -4.54 -14.40 9.60
C ASP A 501 -5.26 -13.62 10.70
N LEU A 502 -6.14 -14.28 11.46
CA LEU A 502 -6.90 -13.67 12.56
C LEU A 502 -6.01 -13.32 13.76
N SER A 503 -4.99 -14.15 14.03
CA SER A 503 -3.99 -13.86 15.05
C SER A 503 -3.11 -12.67 14.65
N TYR A 504 -2.73 -12.57 13.37
CA TYR A 504 -2.02 -11.41 12.82
C TYR A 504 -2.85 -10.13 12.90
N ILE A 505 -4.13 -10.17 12.48
CA ILE A 505 -5.04 -9.01 12.61
C ILE A 505 -5.14 -8.55 14.07
N TYR A 506 -5.30 -9.49 15.00
CA TYR A 506 -5.33 -9.16 16.43
C TYR A 506 -4.00 -8.54 16.92
N GLY A 507 -2.85 -9.16 16.60
CA GLY A 507 -1.53 -8.68 17.01
C GLY A 507 -1.20 -7.30 16.42
N LEU A 508 -1.53 -7.07 15.16
CA LEU A 508 -1.37 -5.77 14.49
C LEU A 508 -2.20 -4.69 15.19
N LEU A 509 -3.44 -4.98 15.58
CA LEU A 509 -4.32 -4.02 16.25
C LEU A 509 -3.92 -3.78 17.71
N GLU A 510 -3.80 -4.82 18.53
CA GLU A 510 -3.58 -4.67 19.98
C GLU A 510 -2.12 -4.42 20.33
N TYR A 511 -1.18 -5.20 19.80
CA TYR A 511 0.23 -5.16 20.16
C TYR A 511 1.03 -4.16 19.30
N GLY A 512 0.78 -4.12 17.99
CA GLY A 512 1.46 -3.25 17.02
C GLY A 512 0.97 -1.80 17.07
N TYR A 513 -0.31 -1.55 16.82
CA TYR A 513 -0.91 -0.21 16.83
C TYR A 513 -1.31 0.28 18.23
N GLY A 514 -1.34 -0.60 19.24
CA GLY A 514 -1.67 -0.25 20.63
C GLY A 514 -3.15 -0.02 20.90
N VAL A 515 -4.06 -0.56 20.06
CA VAL A 515 -5.50 -0.34 20.18
C VAL A 515 -6.07 -1.12 21.39
N PRO A 516 -6.66 -0.47 22.42
CA PRO A 516 -7.11 -1.16 23.61
C PRO A 516 -8.18 -2.23 23.35
N LYS A 517 -8.14 -3.35 24.07
CA LYS A 517 -9.07 -4.50 23.91
C LYS A 517 -10.56 -4.11 23.86
N HIS A 518 -10.96 -3.09 24.61
CA HIS A 518 -12.35 -2.61 24.69
C HIS A 518 -12.75 -1.63 23.57
N ARG A 519 -11.80 -1.13 22.76
CA ARG A 519 -12.07 -0.14 21.71
C ARG A 519 -12.80 -0.81 20.55
N LYS A 520 -13.88 -0.17 20.07
CA LYS A 520 -14.58 -0.55 18.85
C LYS A 520 -13.87 -0.01 17.61
N ILE A 521 -13.80 -0.86 16.59
CA ILE A 521 -13.54 -0.51 15.18
C ILE A 521 -14.80 -0.74 14.35
N LYS A 522 -14.92 -0.05 13.21
CA LYS A 522 -16.02 -0.16 12.25
C LYS A 522 -15.53 -0.85 10.98
N LEU A 523 -15.87 -2.13 10.86
CA LEU A 523 -15.60 -2.98 9.71
C LEU A 523 -16.51 -2.53 8.56
N ALA A 524 -15.95 -1.96 7.50
CA ALA A 524 -16.75 -1.40 6.41
C ALA A 524 -16.18 -1.77 5.03
N LYS A 525 -16.79 -2.69 4.30
CA LYS A 525 -16.48 -2.89 2.87
C LYS A 525 -17.01 -1.76 2.00
N LYS A 526 -18.20 -1.24 2.34
CA LYS A 526 -18.86 -0.13 1.63
C LYS A 526 -19.42 0.92 2.58
N LEU A 527 -19.40 2.18 2.13
CA LEU A 527 -20.09 3.31 2.78
C LEU A 527 -21.00 4.00 1.77
N LYS A 528 -22.29 4.16 2.12
CA LYS A 528 -23.36 4.67 1.22
C LYS A 528 -23.49 3.93 -0.13
N GLY A 529 -23.04 2.68 -0.20
CA GLY A 529 -23.05 1.84 -1.42
C GLY A 529 -21.74 1.84 -2.21
N HIS A 530 -20.80 2.73 -1.89
CA HIS A 530 -19.51 2.84 -2.56
C HIS A 530 -18.42 2.03 -1.86
N GLU A 531 -17.48 1.46 -2.62
CA GLU A 531 -16.32 0.75 -2.04
C GLU A 531 -15.51 1.66 -1.09
N THR A 532 -14.97 1.06 -0.03
CA THR A 532 -13.94 1.69 0.81
C THR A 532 -12.55 1.46 0.21
N GLY A 533 -11.61 2.34 0.56
CA GLY A 533 -10.29 2.41 -0.07
C GLY A 533 -9.99 3.78 -0.65
N TRP A 534 -8.88 3.91 -1.36
CA TRP A 534 -8.33 5.20 -1.78
C TRP A 534 -8.97 5.81 -3.05
N CYS A 535 -9.68 5.03 -3.85
CA CYS A 535 -10.11 5.42 -5.21
C CYS A 535 -11.02 6.66 -5.27
N VAL A 536 -11.95 6.85 -4.33
CA VAL A 536 -12.83 8.04 -4.31
C VAL A 536 -12.02 9.29 -3.97
N GLY A 537 -11.16 9.23 -2.94
CA GLY A 537 -10.31 10.36 -2.53
C GLY A 537 -9.34 10.81 -3.62
N ALA A 538 -8.69 9.87 -4.30
CA ALA A 538 -7.85 10.17 -5.45
C ALA A 538 -8.65 10.79 -6.62
N SER A 539 -9.86 10.29 -6.87
CA SER A 539 -10.75 10.86 -7.90
C SER A 539 -11.24 12.27 -7.57
N ILE A 540 -11.41 12.60 -6.28
CA ILE A 540 -11.74 13.97 -5.83
C ILE A 540 -10.55 14.92 -6.03
N ALA A 541 -9.31 14.46 -5.79
CA ALA A 541 -8.12 15.28 -6.04
C ALA A 541 -8.01 15.67 -7.52
N VAL A 542 -8.11 14.69 -8.42
CA VAL A 542 -8.18 14.90 -9.88
C VAL A 542 -9.24 15.94 -10.24
N LEU A 543 -10.45 15.84 -9.68
CA LEU A 543 -11.56 16.77 -9.96
C LEU A 543 -11.36 18.20 -9.43
N GLU A 544 -10.46 18.41 -8.46
CA GLU A 544 -10.14 19.74 -7.93
C GLU A 544 -8.90 20.39 -8.59
N GLU A 545 -8.17 19.67 -9.43
CA GLU A 545 -7.10 20.20 -10.31
C GLU A 545 -7.64 21.06 -11.47
N ARG A 546 -8.97 21.08 -11.68
CA ARG A 546 -9.74 21.94 -12.61
C ARG A 546 -9.51 21.79 -14.12
N ASP A 547 -8.32 21.41 -14.58
CA ASP A 547 -7.98 21.47 -16.02
C ASP A 547 -8.77 20.47 -16.90
N TRP A 548 -9.29 19.39 -16.31
CA TRP A 548 -10.05 18.32 -16.97
C TRP A 548 -11.33 18.75 -17.71
N PHE A 549 -11.76 20.02 -17.59
CA PHE A 549 -12.93 20.53 -18.29
C PHE A 549 -12.63 21.51 -19.44
N ASN A 550 -11.37 21.92 -19.66
CA ASN A 550 -11.01 22.77 -20.80
C ASN A 550 -10.97 21.96 -22.10
N GLY A 551 -12.15 21.80 -22.71
CA GLY A 551 -12.32 21.15 -24.01
C GLY A 551 -11.52 21.85 -25.11
N SER A 552 -10.34 21.29 -25.36
CA SER A 552 -9.25 21.70 -26.27
C SER A 552 -8.55 23.04 -25.97
N THR A 553 -7.33 22.97 -25.43
CA THR A 553 -6.15 23.62 -26.04
C THR A 553 -4.87 22.98 -25.54
N GLY A 554 -4.15 22.26 -26.41
CA GLY A 554 -2.73 21.98 -26.20
C GLY A 554 -1.93 23.20 -26.61
N VAL A 555 -1.69 24.12 -25.69
CA VAL A 555 -0.84 25.31 -25.88
C VAL A 555 0.05 25.50 -24.65
N GLU A 556 1.31 25.12 -24.80
CA GLU A 556 2.53 25.63 -24.14
C GLU A 556 2.40 26.14 -22.69
N LYS A 557 2.88 25.33 -21.73
CA LYS A 557 3.29 25.80 -20.40
C LYS A 557 4.53 26.71 -20.55
N LEU A 558 4.45 27.94 -20.02
CA LEU A 558 5.55 28.90 -19.83
C LEU A 558 5.63 29.29 -18.35
#